data_AF-A0A1S0TRE4-F1
#
_entry.id   AF-A0A1S0TRE4-F1
#
_cell.length_a   1.000
_cell.length_b   1.000
_cell.length_c   1.000
_cell.angle_alpha   90.00
_cell.angle_beta   90.00
_cell.angle_gamma   90.00
#
_symmetry.space_group_name_H-M   'P 1'
#
loop_
_entity.id
_entity.type
_entity.pdbx_description
1 polymer ?
#
loop_
_entity_poly.entity_id
_entity_poly.type
_entity_poly.pdbx_seq_one_letter_code
_entity_poly.pdbx_strand_id
1 'polypeptide(L)'
;MQSIKRSLYIGTSEDSVPSVFVHTSLSSVHKTKSFDSLVIKISNCLAQDDLNNIWNELSKLAKKANIDLCDHLPIALPAHMQMTLLKVLRKCVNEKLFHRVLTLLVHSRLITESKACCKFIELLASKSLIQEAVVFLRFSLVVDDRTYATFLKVCSNESVSESFDLLLALLEKPVNSWGLRLFVSQELTETEVTILIERLILLGCERKGDELFDKILKLVAVLADSHSQRFIWNEKCHAVIRSVSSFAAIMVFLIS
;
A
#
# COMPACT_ATOMS: atom_id res chain seq x y z
N MET A 1 -52.79 9.61 31.52
CA MET A 1 -51.53 9.53 30.74
C MET A 1 -50.50 10.42 31.41
N GLN A 2 -49.62 9.84 32.22
CA GLN A 2 -48.60 10.54 33.01
C GLN A 2 -47.28 9.77 32.94
N SER A 3 -46.16 10.50 32.89
CA SER A 3 -44.82 10.18 33.43
C SER A 3 -43.82 11.13 32.74
N ILE A 4 -43.54 12.34 33.22
CA ILE A 4 -42.61 12.72 34.32
C ILE A 4 -41.23 12.03 34.27
N LYS A 5 -40.19 12.87 34.10
CA LYS A 5 -38.76 12.61 34.29
C LYS A 5 -38.45 11.98 35.67
N ARG A 6 -37.47 11.07 35.72
CA ARG A 6 -36.41 11.00 36.75
C ARG A 6 -35.36 9.96 36.33
N SER A 7 -34.09 10.27 36.59
CA SER A 7 -32.95 9.37 36.42
C SER A 7 -32.95 8.29 37.51
N LEU A 8 -32.15 7.23 37.31
CA LEU A 8 -31.45 6.53 38.40
C LEU A 8 -30.33 5.63 37.86
N TYR A 9 -29.35 5.44 38.73
CA TYR A 9 -28.01 4.93 38.52
C TYR A 9 -27.89 3.49 39.10
N ILE A 10 -27.07 2.66 38.45
CA ILE A 10 -26.38 1.42 38.88
C ILE A 10 -27.19 0.22 39.43
N GLY A 11 -26.94 -0.94 38.80
CA GLY A 11 -27.01 -2.26 39.42
C GLY A 11 -26.28 -3.30 38.55
N THR A 12 -25.11 -3.75 38.99
CA THR A 12 -24.41 -4.93 38.48
C THR A 12 -25.19 -6.21 38.80
N SER A 13 -25.52 -7.03 37.80
CA SER A 13 -25.58 -8.48 38.00
C SER A 13 -25.22 -9.19 36.70
N GLU A 14 -24.36 -10.20 36.85
CA GLU A 14 -24.06 -11.23 35.89
C GLU A 14 -25.37 -11.83 35.38
N ASP A 15 -25.52 -11.94 34.06
CA ASP A 15 -26.00 -13.18 33.43
C ASP A 15 -25.87 -13.09 31.91
N SER A 16 -25.37 -14.20 31.38
CA SER A 16 -24.90 -14.47 30.03
C SER A 16 -25.88 -14.11 28.90
N VAL A 17 -25.40 -13.37 27.91
CA VAL A 17 -26.01 -13.29 26.57
C VAL A 17 -25.10 -14.03 25.58
N PRO A 18 -25.62 -14.98 24.77
CA PRO A 18 -24.77 -15.85 23.97
C PRO A 18 -24.11 -15.06 22.83
N SER A 19 -22.78 -15.09 22.79
CA SER A 19 -21.99 -14.72 21.62
C SER A 19 -22.34 -15.68 20.49
N VAL A 20 -23.19 -15.25 19.57
CA VAL A 20 -23.37 -15.93 18.28
C VAL A 20 -22.10 -15.72 17.49
N PHE A 21 -21.12 -16.59 17.70
CA PHE A 21 -20.01 -16.79 16.79
C PHE A 21 -20.60 -17.35 15.49
N VAL A 22 -20.70 -16.49 14.49
CA VAL A 22 -20.91 -16.91 13.11
C VAL A 22 -19.61 -17.59 12.67
N HIS A 23 -19.45 -18.87 13.01
CA HIS A 23 -18.52 -19.74 12.32
C HIS A 23 -19.05 -19.93 10.91
N THR A 24 -18.61 -19.07 9.99
CA THR A 24 -18.62 -19.42 8.58
C THR A 24 -17.68 -20.60 8.39
N SER A 25 -18.28 -21.74 8.06
CA SER A 25 -17.64 -23.01 7.74
C SER A 25 -16.50 -22.84 6.74
N LEU A 26 -15.26 -22.79 7.23
CA LEU A 26 -14.05 -22.91 6.43
C LEU A 26 -13.81 -24.38 6.11
N SER A 27 -14.44 -24.88 5.06
CA SER A 27 -14.04 -26.13 4.41
C SER A 27 -12.73 -25.91 3.64
N SER A 28 -11.57 -25.87 4.32
CA SER A 28 -10.27 -26.21 3.72
C SER A 28 -9.17 -26.53 4.75
N VAL A 29 -9.39 -27.54 5.59
CA VAL A 29 -8.38 -28.07 6.53
C VAL A 29 -7.07 -28.52 5.84
N HIS A 30 -7.09 -28.73 4.52
CA HIS A 30 -5.90 -29.09 3.73
C HIS A 30 -5.02 -27.90 3.28
N LYS A 31 -5.56 -26.68 3.13
CA LYS A 31 -4.79 -25.50 2.67
C LYS A 31 -3.96 -24.86 3.80
N THR A 32 -4.40 -24.99 5.05
CA THR A 32 -3.72 -24.39 6.21
C THR A 32 -2.41 -25.09 6.54
N LYS A 33 -2.37 -26.44 6.49
CA LYS A 33 -1.15 -27.23 6.78
C LYS A 33 0.02 -26.95 5.82
N SER A 34 -0.26 -26.76 4.53
CA SER A 34 0.79 -26.45 3.54
C SER A 34 1.35 -25.04 3.72
N PHE A 35 0.49 -24.10 4.11
CA PHE A 35 0.83 -22.72 4.38
C PHE A 35 1.71 -22.56 5.63
N ASP A 36 1.32 -23.16 6.76
CA ASP A 36 2.14 -23.17 7.98
C ASP A 36 3.52 -23.80 7.73
N SER A 37 3.59 -24.81 6.86
CA SER A 37 4.86 -25.40 6.43
C SER A 37 5.75 -24.43 5.64
N LEU A 38 5.17 -23.59 4.78
CA LEU A 38 5.92 -22.60 4.00
C LEU A 38 6.45 -21.48 4.89
N VAL A 39 5.63 -20.99 5.81
CA VAL A 39 6.01 -19.98 6.82
C VAL A 39 7.24 -20.43 7.59
N ILE A 40 7.21 -21.65 8.13
CA ILE A 40 8.29 -22.22 8.92
C ILE A 40 9.55 -22.37 8.05
N LYS A 41 9.42 -22.83 6.79
CA LYS A 41 10.56 -22.96 5.87
C LYS A 41 11.21 -21.61 5.55
N ILE A 42 10.42 -20.57 5.31
CA ILE A 42 10.93 -19.22 5.04
C ILE A 42 11.57 -18.63 6.29
N SER A 43 10.94 -18.78 7.46
CA SER A 43 11.48 -18.27 8.72
C SER A 43 12.80 -18.96 9.09
N ASN A 44 12.87 -20.30 8.95
CA ASN A 44 14.09 -21.07 9.18
C ASN A 44 15.21 -20.73 8.19
N CYS A 45 14.84 -20.41 6.95
CA CYS A 45 15.77 -19.90 5.96
C CYS A 45 16.37 -18.55 6.40
N LEU A 46 15.51 -17.61 6.80
CA LEU A 46 15.91 -16.25 7.20
C LEU A 46 16.61 -16.17 8.56
N ALA A 47 16.51 -17.21 9.39
CA ALA A 47 17.25 -17.32 10.65
C ALA A 47 18.75 -17.62 10.46
N GLN A 48 19.20 -17.87 9.22
CA GLN A 48 20.60 -18.10 8.90
C GLN A 48 21.37 -16.79 8.74
N ASP A 49 22.65 -16.78 9.08
CA ASP A 49 23.50 -15.59 8.94
C ASP A 49 24.06 -15.39 7.52
N ASP A 50 24.17 -16.48 6.73
CA ASP A 50 24.73 -16.41 5.37
C ASP A 50 23.67 -16.04 4.33
N LEU A 51 23.76 -14.82 3.80
CA LEU A 51 22.89 -14.29 2.74
C LEU A 51 22.89 -15.16 1.47
N ASN A 52 24.01 -15.82 1.13
CA ASN A 52 24.06 -16.67 -0.07
C ASN A 52 23.26 -17.96 0.15
N ASN A 53 23.38 -18.56 1.33
CA ASN A 53 22.62 -19.74 1.67
C ASN A 53 21.12 -19.43 1.75
N ILE A 54 20.75 -18.29 2.34
CA ILE A 54 19.37 -17.78 2.33
C ILE A 54 18.84 -17.71 0.89
N TRP A 55 19.61 -17.10 -0.02
CA TRP A 55 19.21 -17.00 -1.43
C TRP A 55 19.00 -18.36 -2.09
N ASN A 56 19.90 -19.31 -1.85
CA ASN A 56 19.82 -20.65 -2.42
C ASN A 56 18.59 -21.40 -1.94
N GLU A 57 18.26 -21.31 -0.65
CA GLU A 57 17.07 -21.94 -0.09
C GLU A 57 15.78 -21.26 -0.55
N LEU A 58 15.72 -19.92 -0.59
CA LEU A 58 14.58 -19.19 -1.17
C LEU A 58 14.37 -19.56 -2.65
N SER A 59 15.45 -19.67 -3.40
CA SER A 59 15.42 -20.10 -4.81
C SER A 59 14.88 -21.53 -4.98
N LYS A 60 15.26 -22.46 -4.08
CA LYS A 60 14.70 -23.82 -4.05
C LYS A 60 13.21 -23.81 -3.71
N LEU A 61 12.79 -23.00 -2.74
CA LEU A 61 11.39 -22.86 -2.36
C LEU A 61 10.55 -22.29 -3.51
N ALA A 62 11.03 -21.22 -4.16
CA ALA A 62 10.36 -20.60 -5.29
C ALA A 62 10.21 -21.54 -6.50
N LYS A 63 11.16 -22.46 -6.71
CA LYS A 63 11.05 -23.52 -7.73
C LYS A 63 9.99 -24.58 -7.41
N LYS A 64 9.82 -24.91 -6.12
CA LYS A 64 8.89 -25.95 -5.65
C LYS A 64 7.46 -25.44 -5.46
N ALA A 65 7.29 -24.14 -5.19
CA ALA A 65 5.98 -23.54 -5.06
C ALA A 65 5.27 -23.52 -6.43
N ASN A 66 4.12 -24.19 -6.52
CA ASN A 66 3.13 -23.86 -7.55
C ASN A 66 2.52 -22.51 -7.15
N ILE A 67 2.55 -21.55 -8.07
CA ILE A 67 2.17 -20.15 -7.84
C ILE A 67 0.63 -20.02 -7.89
N ASP A 68 -0.07 -20.81 -7.09
CA ASP A 68 -1.50 -20.65 -6.79
C ASP A 68 -1.65 -20.19 -5.33
N LEU A 69 -0.96 -19.10 -5.00
CA LEU A 69 -0.85 -18.58 -3.63
C LEU A 69 -1.94 -17.55 -3.26
N CYS A 70 -2.99 -17.41 -4.08
CA CYS A 70 -3.97 -16.32 -3.97
C CYS A 70 -4.86 -16.32 -2.71
N ASP A 71 -4.87 -17.38 -1.90
CA ASP A 71 -5.83 -17.52 -0.78
C ASP A 71 -5.22 -17.46 0.62
N HIS A 72 -3.95 -17.09 0.76
CA HIS A 72 -3.25 -17.29 2.03
C HIS A 72 -3.24 -16.06 2.96
N LEU A 73 -3.40 -16.34 4.26
CA LEU A 73 -3.30 -15.36 5.34
C LEU A 73 -1.93 -14.65 5.29
N PRO A 74 -1.82 -13.42 5.81
CA PRO A 74 -0.53 -12.75 5.89
C PRO A 74 0.44 -13.50 6.80
N ILE A 75 1.66 -13.75 6.32
CA ILE A 75 2.76 -14.26 7.14
C ILE A 75 3.45 -13.07 7.80
N ALA A 76 3.17 -12.83 9.08
CA ALA A 76 3.86 -11.78 9.81
C ALA A 76 5.27 -12.23 10.21
N LEU A 77 6.26 -11.94 9.37
CA LEU A 77 7.67 -12.10 9.74
C LEU A 77 8.09 -11.02 10.75
N PRO A 78 8.96 -11.33 11.73
CA PRO A 78 9.59 -10.32 12.58
C PRO A 78 10.32 -9.25 11.77
N ALA A 79 10.31 -8.00 12.26
CA ALA A 79 10.91 -6.86 11.56
C ALA A 79 12.37 -7.08 11.14
N HIS A 80 13.19 -7.73 11.97
CA HIS A 80 14.58 -8.02 11.64
C HIS A 80 14.72 -9.01 10.47
N MET A 81 13.82 -10.01 10.37
CA MET A 81 13.81 -10.97 9.25
C MET A 81 13.34 -10.30 7.95
N GLN A 82 12.35 -9.41 8.01
CA GLN A 82 11.94 -8.60 6.85
C GLN A 82 13.12 -7.76 6.35
N MET A 83 13.90 -7.16 7.27
CA MET A 83 15.09 -6.40 6.92
C MET A 83 16.22 -7.27 6.34
N THR A 84 16.43 -8.49 6.85
CA THR A 84 17.37 -9.46 6.27
C THR A 84 16.96 -9.86 4.86
N LEU A 85 15.67 -10.13 4.64
CA LEU A 85 15.12 -10.43 3.32
C LEU A 85 15.42 -9.32 2.31
N LEU A 86 15.23 -8.06 2.70
CA LEU A 86 15.55 -6.91 1.84
C LEU A 86 17.04 -6.81 1.51
N LYS A 87 17.93 -7.15 2.45
CA LYS A 87 19.37 -7.20 2.19
C LYS A 87 19.71 -8.28 1.15
N VAL A 88 19.08 -9.45 1.26
CA VAL A 88 19.25 -10.55 0.29
C VAL A 88 18.75 -10.13 -1.09
N LEU A 89 17.54 -9.58 -1.20
CA LEU A 89 16.98 -9.12 -2.47
C LEU A 89 17.86 -8.06 -3.15
N ARG A 90 18.38 -7.11 -2.38
CA ARG A 90 19.29 -6.09 -2.91
C ARG A 90 20.57 -6.70 -3.47
N LYS A 91 21.13 -7.72 -2.81
CA LYS A 91 22.35 -8.41 -3.24
C LYS A 91 22.11 -9.25 -4.51
N CYS A 92 20.95 -9.90 -4.60
CA CYS A 92 20.66 -10.93 -5.60
C CYS A 92 19.77 -10.45 -6.76
N VAL A 93 19.67 -9.13 -6.98
CA VAL A 93 18.77 -8.56 -8.01
C VAL A 93 19.06 -9.06 -9.44
N ASN A 94 20.32 -9.35 -9.74
CA ASN A 94 20.74 -9.81 -11.07
C ASN A 94 20.69 -11.34 -11.22
N GLU A 95 20.22 -12.07 -10.21
CA GLU A 95 20.18 -13.52 -10.23
C GLU A 95 19.04 -14.05 -11.10
N LYS A 96 19.27 -15.17 -11.78
CA LYS A 96 18.30 -15.74 -12.74
C LYS A 96 16.92 -16.04 -12.15
N LEU A 97 16.85 -16.32 -10.85
CA LEU A 97 15.60 -16.65 -10.16
C LEU A 97 14.97 -15.46 -9.44
N PHE A 98 15.50 -14.25 -9.66
CA PHE A 98 15.08 -13.05 -8.94
C PHE A 98 13.58 -12.80 -8.99
N HIS A 99 13.00 -12.65 -10.18
CA HIS A 99 11.56 -12.40 -10.32
C HIS A 99 10.71 -13.51 -9.69
N ARG A 100 11.14 -14.77 -9.80
CA ARG A 100 10.37 -15.90 -9.23
C ARG A 100 10.38 -15.89 -7.70
N VAL A 101 11.51 -15.54 -7.08
CA VAL A 101 11.60 -15.33 -5.64
C VAL A 101 10.77 -14.11 -5.25
N LEU A 102 10.89 -13.00 -5.97
CA LEU A 102 10.14 -11.78 -5.71
C LEU A 102 8.63 -12.02 -5.71
N THR A 103 8.12 -12.71 -6.74
CA THR A 103 6.71 -13.11 -6.83
C THR A 103 6.28 -13.93 -5.62
N LEU A 104 7.06 -14.95 -5.24
CA LEU A 104 6.78 -15.75 -4.04
C LEU A 104 6.64 -14.85 -2.80
N LEU A 105 7.56 -13.92 -2.61
CA LEU A 105 7.59 -13.07 -1.41
C LEU A 105 6.42 -12.10 -1.34
N VAL A 106 6.08 -11.47 -2.48
CA VAL A 106 4.95 -10.54 -2.58
C VAL A 106 3.62 -11.25 -2.34
N HIS A 107 3.41 -12.41 -2.98
CA HIS A 107 2.18 -13.18 -2.82
C HIS A 107 2.05 -13.78 -1.42
N SER A 108 3.19 -14.07 -0.78
CA SER A 108 3.22 -14.55 0.62
C SER A 108 3.04 -13.43 1.65
N ARG A 109 2.94 -12.16 1.22
CA ARG A 109 2.72 -10.98 2.08
C ARG A 109 3.70 -10.89 3.27
N LEU A 110 4.97 -11.20 3.01
CA LEU A 110 6.01 -11.31 4.05
C LEU A 110 6.54 -9.97 4.55
N ILE A 111 6.34 -8.90 3.78
CA ILE A 111 6.79 -7.54 4.08
C ILE A 111 5.57 -6.73 4.45
N THR A 112 5.46 -6.37 5.73
CA THR A 112 4.29 -5.71 6.31
C THR A 112 4.67 -4.54 7.21
N GLU A 113 5.88 -4.53 7.75
CA GLU A 113 6.37 -3.44 8.60
C GLU A 113 6.62 -2.18 7.78
N SER A 114 6.07 -1.04 8.22
CA SER A 114 6.14 0.26 7.54
C SER A 114 7.53 0.57 6.95
N LYS A 115 8.57 0.46 7.80
CA LYS A 115 9.97 0.73 7.40
C LYS A 115 10.49 -0.27 6.36
N ALA A 116 10.07 -1.53 6.43
CA ALA A 116 10.45 -2.54 5.46
C ALA A 116 9.71 -2.31 4.13
N CYS A 117 8.41 -1.98 4.18
CA CYS A 117 7.62 -1.61 3.01
C CYS A 117 8.25 -0.44 2.25
N CYS A 118 8.57 0.68 2.93
CA CYS A 118 9.22 1.83 2.29
C CYS A 118 10.53 1.43 1.58
N LYS A 119 11.41 0.70 2.28
CA LYS A 119 12.69 0.25 1.70
C LYS A 119 12.53 -0.73 0.56
N PHE A 120 11.47 -1.53 0.57
CA PHE A 120 11.16 -2.46 -0.50
C PHE A 120 10.71 -1.69 -1.74
N ILE A 121 9.82 -0.72 -1.58
CA ILE A 121 9.34 0.15 -2.66
C ILE A 121 10.52 0.91 -3.29
N GLU A 122 11.38 1.51 -2.46
CA GLU A 122 12.59 2.18 -2.92
C GLU A 122 13.52 1.23 -3.70
N LEU A 123 13.67 -0.03 -3.23
CA LEU A 123 14.46 -1.04 -3.93
C LEU A 123 13.87 -1.34 -5.31
N LEU A 124 12.56 -1.56 -5.41
CA LEU A 124 11.88 -1.87 -6.67
C LEU A 124 12.00 -0.70 -7.65
N ALA A 125 11.75 0.53 -7.21
CA ALA A 125 11.92 1.73 -8.03
C ALA A 125 13.36 1.91 -8.51
N SER A 126 14.37 1.74 -7.63
CA SER A 126 15.79 1.85 -8.00
C SER A 126 16.26 0.80 -9.03
N LYS A 127 15.44 -0.21 -9.29
CA LYS A 127 15.69 -1.31 -10.23
C LYS A 127 14.73 -1.32 -11.41
N SER A 128 13.91 -0.28 -11.56
CA SER A 128 12.90 -0.16 -12.62
C SER A 128 11.90 -1.32 -12.62
N LEU A 129 11.53 -1.81 -11.42
CA LEU A 129 10.58 -2.90 -11.20
C LEU A 129 9.23 -2.37 -10.76
N ILE A 130 8.68 -1.40 -11.52
CA ILE A 130 7.46 -0.69 -11.14
C ILE A 130 6.24 -1.61 -11.18
N GLN A 131 6.19 -2.54 -12.13
CA GLN A 131 5.10 -3.51 -12.21
C GLN A 131 5.06 -4.41 -10.96
N GLU A 132 6.21 -4.83 -10.43
CA GLU A 132 6.27 -5.55 -9.17
C GLU A 132 5.88 -4.68 -7.96
N ALA A 133 6.14 -3.36 -8.01
CA ALA A 133 5.66 -2.43 -7.00
C ALA A 133 4.11 -2.30 -7.03
N VAL A 134 3.52 -2.27 -8.23
CA VAL A 134 2.05 -2.31 -8.42
C VAL A 134 1.47 -3.60 -7.86
N VAL A 135 2.07 -4.75 -8.18
CA VAL A 135 1.63 -6.06 -7.65
C VAL A 135 1.75 -6.06 -6.12
N PHE A 136 2.87 -5.60 -5.57
CA PHE A 136 3.05 -5.49 -4.11
C PHE A 136 1.97 -4.62 -3.46
N LEU A 137 1.67 -3.46 -4.04
CA LEU A 137 0.62 -2.57 -3.55
C LEU A 137 -0.77 -3.23 -3.57
N ARG A 138 -1.12 -3.90 -4.66
CA ARG A 138 -2.41 -4.61 -4.79
C ARG A 138 -2.56 -5.71 -3.75
N PHE A 139 -1.51 -6.52 -3.56
CA PHE A 139 -1.52 -7.61 -2.57
C PHE A 139 -1.41 -7.14 -1.12
N SER A 140 -0.97 -5.90 -0.87
CA SER A 140 -0.89 -5.33 0.47
C SER A 140 -2.29 -5.08 1.05
N LEU A 141 -2.56 -5.68 2.22
CA LEU A 141 -3.86 -5.54 2.89
C LEU A 141 -4.08 -4.13 3.43
N VAL A 142 -3.05 -3.55 4.04
CA VAL A 142 -3.07 -2.22 4.63
C VAL A 142 -1.85 -1.46 4.12
N VAL A 143 -2.06 -0.20 3.76
CA VAL A 143 -1.00 0.74 3.40
C VAL A 143 -1.11 1.90 4.38
N ASP A 144 -0.10 2.07 5.22
CA ASP A 144 -0.04 3.22 6.13
C ASP A 144 0.35 4.50 5.40
N ASP A 145 0.18 5.64 6.06
CA ASP A 145 0.40 6.96 5.47
C ASP A 145 1.85 7.16 4.98
N ARG A 146 2.81 6.54 5.66
CA ARG A 146 4.24 6.61 5.28
C ARG A 146 4.51 5.83 4.00
N THR A 147 4.03 4.59 3.93
CA THR A 147 4.16 3.72 2.76
C THR A 147 3.43 4.33 1.57
N TYR A 148 2.25 4.92 1.80
CA TYR A 148 1.49 5.66 0.80
C TYR A 148 2.30 6.84 0.24
N ALA A 149 2.90 7.65 1.10
CA ALA A 149 3.79 8.75 0.67
C ALA A 149 5.01 8.25 -0.10
N THR A 150 5.59 7.10 0.27
CA THR A 150 6.68 6.49 -0.51
C THR A 150 6.24 6.09 -1.91
N PHE A 151 5.06 5.51 -2.08
CA PHE A 151 4.51 5.23 -3.41
C PHE A 151 4.28 6.50 -4.22
N LEU A 152 3.74 7.56 -3.61
CA LEU A 152 3.58 8.85 -4.28
C LEU A 152 4.93 9.41 -4.75
N LYS A 153 5.98 9.29 -3.94
CA LYS A 153 7.33 9.71 -4.33
C LYS A 153 7.89 8.90 -5.48
N VAL A 154 7.61 7.60 -5.54
CA VAL A 154 7.97 6.80 -6.73
C VAL A 154 7.18 7.30 -7.93
N CYS A 155 5.86 7.46 -7.80
CA CYS A 155 5.02 8.00 -8.87
C CYS A 155 5.54 9.33 -9.43
N SER A 156 6.07 10.26 -8.62
CA SER A 156 6.58 11.54 -9.15
C SER A 156 7.85 11.42 -9.98
N ASN A 157 8.64 10.35 -9.76
CA ASN A 157 9.95 10.15 -10.38
C ASN A 157 9.92 9.23 -11.62
N GLU A 158 8.85 8.43 -11.79
CA GLU A 158 8.70 7.52 -12.92
C GLU A 158 8.13 8.18 -14.18
N SER A 159 8.13 7.43 -15.29
CA SER A 159 7.42 7.81 -16.53
C SER A 159 5.92 8.00 -16.29
N VAL A 160 5.25 8.76 -17.16
CA VAL A 160 3.80 9.04 -17.01
C VAL A 160 2.98 7.75 -17.02
N SER A 161 3.29 6.81 -17.92
CA SER A 161 2.57 5.53 -18.04
C SER A 161 2.70 4.67 -16.78
N GLU A 162 3.92 4.48 -16.27
CA GLU A 162 4.16 3.65 -15.08
C GLU A 162 3.59 4.31 -13.82
N SER A 163 3.67 5.64 -13.75
CA SER A 163 3.03 6.39 -12.68
C SER A 163 1.52 6.25 -12.70
N PHE A 164 0.88 6.15 -13.86
CA PHE A 164 -0.58 6.00 -13.93
C PHE A 164 -1.02 4.64 -13.38
N ASP A 165 -0.35 3.56 -13.76
CA ASP A 165 -0.63 2.21 -13.22
C ASP A 165 -0.50 2.18 -11.69
N LEU A 166 0.56 2.80 -11.17
CA LEU A 166 0.82 2.85 -9.74
C LEU A 166 -0.18 3.75 -8.99
N LEU A 167 -0.52 4.92 -9.55
CA LEU A 167 -1.54 5.81 -8.98
C LEU A 167 -2.92 5.14 -8.97
N LEU A 168 -3.30 4.42 -10.02
CA LEU A 168 -4.57 3.68 -10.06
C LEU A 168 -4.62 2.64 -8.95
N ALA A 169 -3.58 1.82 -8.79
CA ALA A 169 -3.50 0.85 -7.71
C ALA A 169 -3.49 1.50 -6.31
N LEU A 170 -2.96 2.72 -6.19
CA LEU A 170 -2.91 3.47 -4.93
C LEU A 170 -4.27 4.10 -4.57
N LEU A 171 -5.05 4.52 -5.58
CA LEU A 171 -6.42 5.00 -5.42
C LEU A 171 -7.41 3.87 -5.05
N GLU A 172 -7.05 2.61 -5.27
CA GLU A 172 -7.80 1.46 -4.72
C GLU A 172 -7.69 1.39 -3.18
N LYS A 173 -6.66 2.02 -2.59
CA LYS A 173 -6.42 2.02 -1.14
C LYS A 173 -7.09 3.23 -0.46
N PRO A 174 -7.50 3.10 0.81
CA PRO A 174 -8.11 4.21 1.54
C PRO A 174 -7.12 5.35 1.75
N VAL A 175 -7.58 6.59 1.55
CA VAL A 175 -6.79 7.81 1.80
C VAL A 175 -7.14 8.37 3.18
N ASN A 176 -6.19 8.34 4.10
CA ASN A 176 -6.28 9.01 5.40
C ASN A 176 -5.64 10.40 5.29
N SER A 177 -6.46 11.43 5.10
CA SER A 177 -6.00 12.77 4.69
C SER A 177 -5.08 13.45 5.71
N TRP A 178 -5.30 13.24 7.01
CA TRP A 178 -4.55 13.94 8.06
C TRP A 178 -3.13 13.39 8.21
N GLY A 179 -2.99 12.08 8.36
CA GLY A 179 -1.68 11.45 8.52
C GLY A 179 -0.85 11.53 7.24
N LEU A 180 -1.49 11.30 6.08
CA LEU A 180 -0.81 11.38 4.79
C LEU A 180 -0.24 12.78 4.51
N ARG A 181 -0.97 13.84 4.86
CA ARG A 181 -0.51 15.23 4.68
C ARG A 181 0.84 15.48 5.35
N LEU A 182 1.04 14.95 6.56
CA LEU A 182 2.29 15.09 7.30
C LEU A 182 3.45 14.41 6.56
N PHE A 183 3.30 13.14 6.19
CA PHE A 183 4.35 12.41 5.50
C PHE A 183 4.66 12.99 4.12
N VAL A 184 3.63 13.43 3.37
CA VAL A 184 3.85 14.14 2.09
C VAL A 184 4.69 15.40 2.30
N SER A 185 4.38 16.21 3.32
CA SER A 185 5.12 17.46 3.60
C SER A 185 6.59 17.27 4.00
N GLN A 186 6.92 16.08 4.51
CA GLN A 186 8.25 15.70 4.99
C GLN A 186 9.09 14.99 3.92
N GLU A 187 8.46 14.14 3.11
CA GLU A 187 9.17 13.21 2.23
C GLU A 187 9.20 13.65 0.76
N LEU A 188 8.25 14.50 0.34
CA LEU A 188 8.14 15.00 -1.03
C LEU A 188 8.49 16.49 -1.11
N THR A 189 9.06 16.87 -2.25
CA THR A 189 9.38 18.26 -2.63
C THR A 189 8.19 18.94 -3.30
N GLU A 190 8.22 20.27 -3.41
CA GLU A 190 7.17 21.04 -4.12
C GLU A 190 7.02 20.58 -5.57
N THR A 191 8.14 20.28 -6.24
CA THR A 191 8.17 19.83 -7.63
C THR A 191 7.51 18.46 -7.77
N GLU A 192 7.84 17.51 -6.91
CA GLU A 192 7.24 16.17 -6.91
C GLU A 192 5.72 16.25 -6.68
N VAL A 193 5.27 17.07 -5.73
CA VAL A 193 3.84 17.26 -5.45
C VAL A 193 3.12 17.92 -6.63
N THR A 194 3.75 18.89 -7.28
CA THR A 194 3.19 19.55 -8.48
C THR A 194 3.01 18.55 -9.62
N ILE A 195 4.04 17.73 -9.89
CA ILE A 195 3.99 16.66 -10.89
C ILE A 195 2.86 15.67 -10.59
N LEU A 196 2.68 15.28 -9.32
CA LEU A 196 1.63 14.35 -8.94
C LEU A 196 0.22 14.92 -9.15
N ILE A 197 0.02 16.20 -8.82
CA ILE A 197 -1.26 16.88 -9.06
C ILE A 197 -1.59 16.90 -10.55
N GLU A 198 -0.64 17.25 -11.40
CA GLU A 198 -0.82 17.26 -12.86
C GLU A 198 -1.17 15.86 -13.38
N ARG A 199 -0.45 14.82 -12.93
CA ARG A 199 -0.71 13.43 -13.31
C ARG A 199 -2.08 12.95 -12.88
N LEU A 200 -2.53 13.33 -11.68
CA LEU A 200 -3.87 12.99 -11.17
C LEU A 200 -4.99 13.68 -11.97
N ILE A 201 -4.79 14.94 -12.36
CA ILE A 201 -5.73 15.66 -13.25
C ILE A 201 -5.82 14.95 -14.60
N LEU A 202 -4.68 14.63 -15.22
CA LEU A 202 -4.63 13.93 -16.51
C LEU A 202 -5.34 12.57 -16.42
N LEU A 203 -5.05 11.79 -15.37
CA LEU A 203 -5.70 10.50 -15.12
C LEU A 203 -7.22 10.64 -15.00
N GLY A 204 -7.70 11.67 -14.30
CA GLY A 204 -9.12 11.96 -14.17
C GLY A 204 -9.79 12.37 -15.49
N CYS A 205 -9.09 13.12 -16.33
CA CYS A 205 -9.58 13.51 -17.66
C CYS A 205 -9.72 12.31 -18.62
N GLU A 206 -8.83 11.32 -18.49
CA GLU A 206 -8.89 10.08 -19.29
C GLU A 206 -10.00 9.13 -18.83
N ARG A 207 -10.27 9.08 -17.51
CA ARG A 207 -11.21 8.15 -16.87
C ARG A 207 -12.60 8.77 -16.62
N LYS A 208 -13.13 9.56 -17.56
CA LYS A 208 -14.40 10.30 -17.44
C LYS A 208 -15.53 9.48 -16.77
N GLY A 209 -16.12 9.99 -15.70
CA GLY A 209 -17.34 9.45 -15.07
C GLY A 209 -17.14 8.28 -14.10
N ASP A 210 -15.91 8.01 -13.67
CA ASP A 210 -15.57 6.85 -12.84
C ASP A 210 -15.68 7.13 -11.32
N GLU A 211 -15.91 6.08 -10.51
CA GLU A 211 -15.94 6.13 -9.03
C GLU A 211 -14.61 6.63 -8.42
N LEU A 212 -13.57 6.71 -9.24
CA LEU A 212 -12.25 7.21 -8.89
C LEU A 212 -12.19 8.72 -8.72
N PHE A 213 -13.15 9.48 -9.26
CA PHE A 213 -13.08 10.94 -9.26
C PHE A 213 -13.01 11.55 -7.86
N ASP A 214 -13.86 11.10 -6.93
CA ASP A 214 -13.83 11.55 -5.53
C ASP A 214 -12.47 11.26 -4.87
N LYS A 215 -11.91 10.08 -5.16
CA LYS A 215 -10.60 9.67 -4.64
C LYS A 215 -9.47 10.52 -5.19
N ILE A 216 -9.53 10.86 -6.49
CA ILE A 216 -8.59 11.77 -7.16
C ILE A 216 -8.65 13.14 -6.50
N LEU A 217 -9.84 13.73 -6.36
CA LEU A 217 -10.01 15.03 -5.72
C LEU A 217 -9.50 15.01 -4.28
N LYS A 218 -9.83 13.97 -3.51
CA LYS A 218 -9.37 13.81 -2.13
C LYS A 218 -7.85 13.75 -2.04
N LEU A 219 -7.18 13.02 -2.94
CA LEU A 219 -5.72 12.93 -2.97
C LEU A 219 -5.09 14.27 -3.42
N VAL A 220 -5.65 14.92 -4.44
CA VAL A 220 -5.22 16.26 -4.88
C VAL A 220 -5.33 17.28 -3.75
N ALA A 221 -6.40 17.25 -2.96
CA ALA A 221 -6.55 18.11 -1.79
C ALA A 221 -5.45 17.86 -0.75
N VAL A 222 -5.15 16.59 -0.44
CA VAL A 222 -4.06 16.25 0.49
C VAL A 222 -2.70 16.77 -0.01
N LEU A 223 -2.42 16.59 -1.30
CA LEU A 223 -1.21 17.08 -1.94
C LEU A 223 -1.11 18.61 -1.87
N ALA A 224 -2.17 19.32 -2.25
CA ALA A 224 -2.22 20.79 -2.19
C ALA A 224 -2.06 21.32 -0.75
N ASP A 225 -2.78 20.73 0.20
CA ASP A 225 -2.77 21.15 1.60
C ASP A 225 -1.41 20.91 2.28
N SER A 226 -0.72 19.83 1.91
CA SER A 226 0.60 19.47 2.46
C SER A 226 1.67 20.54 2.20
N HIS A 227 1.53 21.29 1.11
CA HIS A 227 2.50 22.30 0.66
C HIS A 227 1.90 23.71 0.49
N SER A 228 0.66 23.93 0.94
CA SER A 228 -0.10 25.18 0.80
C SER A 228 0.73 26.45 1.05
N GLN A 229 1.46 26.55 2.15
CA GLN A 229 2.30 27.71 2.46
C GLN A 229 3.49 27.88 1.51
N ARG A 230 4.09 26.77 1.04
CA ARG A 230 5.23 26.80 0.13
C ARG A 230 4.80 27.14 -1.30
N PHE A 231 3.60 26.72 -1.70
CA PHE A 231 3.01 27.02 -3.01
C PHE A 231 2.63 28.48 -3.21
N ILE A 232 2.27 29.21 -2.16
CA ILE A 232 1.95 30.64 -2.25
C ILE A 232 3.10 31.44 -2.87
N TRP A 233 4.34 31.04 -2.63
CA TRP A 233 5.53 31.77 -3.07
C TRP A 233 6.12 31.28 -4.39
N ASN A 234 5.50 30.28 -5.04
CA ASN A 234 6.00 29.68 -6.28
C ASN A 234 4.99 29.83 -7.42
N GLU A 235 5.27 30.72 -8.37
CA GLU A 235 4.40 31.00 -9.52
C GLU A 235 4.12 29.77 -10.38
N LYS A 236 5.06 28.81 -10.48
CA LYS A 236 4.82 27.56 -11.21
C LYS A 236 3.71 26.73 -10.56
N CYS A 237 3.66 26.72 -9.23
CA CYS A 237 2.60 26.03 -8.48
C CYS A 237 1.24 26.72 -8.65
N HIS A 238 1.20 28.04 -8.88
CA HIS A 238 -0.06 28.77 -9.11
C HIS A 238 -0.76 28.33 -10.40
N ALA A 239 -0.01 28.07 -11.46
CA ALA A 239 -0.55 27.54 -12.72
C ALA A 239 -1.24 26.18 -12.49
N VAL A 240 -0.60 25.30 -11.73
CA VAL A 240 -1.16 23.98 -11.40
C VAL A 240 -2.39 24.07 -10.50
N ILE A 241 -2.39 24.98 -9.52
CA ILE A 241 -3.59 25.24 -8.69
C ILE A 241 -4.76 25.73 -9.55
N ARG A 242 -4.52 26.60 -10.54
CA ARG A 242 -5.57 26.99 -11.49
C ARG A 242 -6.09 25.79 -12.29
N SER A 243 -5.19 24.92 -12.75
CA SER A 243 -5.57 23.68 -13.45
C SER A 243 -6.41 22.76 -12.58
N VAL A 244 -6.10 22.63 -11.28
CA VAL A 244 -6.94 21.89 -10.32
C VAL A 244 -8.34 22.47 -10.25
N SER A 245 -8.45 23.80 -10.08
CA SER A 245 -9.75 24.48 -10.00
C SER A 245 -10.57 24.31 -11.27
N SER A 246 -9.94 24.44 -12.45
CA SER A 246 -10.60 24.21 -13.74
C SER A 246 -11.04 22.76 -13.91
N PHE A 247 -10.19 21.80 -13.54
CA PHE A 247 -10.51 20.37 -13.59
C PHE A 247 -11.70 20.04 -12.68
N ALA A 248 -11.68 20.50 -11.43
CA ALA A 248 -12.79 20.30 -10.50
C ALA A 248 -14.11 20.88 -11.03
N ALA A 249 -14.08 22.11 -11.59
CA ALA A 249 -15.26 22.73 -12.18
C ALA A 249 -15.83 21.96 -13.39
N ILE A 250 -14.95 21.50 -14.30
CA ILE A 250 -15.35 20.69 -15.47
C ILE A 250 -16.01 19.38 -15.01
N MET A 251 -15.42 18.71 -14.03
CA MET A 251 -15.90 17.40 -13.60
C MET A 251 -17.20 17.51 -12.81
N VAL A 252 -17.39 18.55 -11.98
CA VAL A 252 -18.68 18.85 -11.35
C VAL A 252 -19.76 19.05 -12.41
N PHE A 253 -19.46 19.79 -13.48
CA PHE A 253 -20.40 19.98 -14.60
C PHE A 253 -20.74 18.67 -15.34
N LEU A 254 -19.79 17.73 -15.46
CA LEU A 254 -20.01 16.45 -16.13
C LEU A 254 -20.80 15.42 -15.30
N ILE A 255 -20.83 15.59 -13.97
CA ILE A 255 -21.49 14.68 -13.02
C ILE A 255 -22.87 15.23 -12.58
N SER A 256 -23.13 16.53 -12.76
CA SER A 256 -24.41 17.20 -12.47
C SER A 256 -25.41 17.02 -13.61
#